data_AF-A0A7U9E1G1-F1
#
_entry.id   AF-A0A7U9E1G1-F1
#
_cell.length_a   1.000
_cell.length_b   1.000
_cell.length_c   1.000
_cell.angle_alpha   90.00
_cell.angle_beta   90.00
_cell.angle_gamma   90.00
#
_symmetry.space_group_name_H-M   'P 1'
#
loop_
_entity.id
_entity.type
_entity.pdbx_description
1 polymer ?
#
loop_
_entity_poly.entity_id
_entity_poly.type
_entity_poly.pdbx_seq_one_letter_code
_entity_poly.pdbx_strand_id
1 'polypeptide(L)'
;MAGRQDGGRQRTSGAGEPAGWAQELLDHLRPAGRDLNRVVAWLAGIARAAVALQDDTGRLLAGTRVPLDDVLVADLTSGRIASAALEDRGRHLRLVRVERSRPAPAAVLAVAREEPFDRRVSDIVTHAAQVLELLLAGHESTAAGHRLRRATSDLRLAILQLLMVEDTVSARRVAAGLWPGLLDTDTACVYVVESSPAERDRLAEECLSATGERALVVRCPAVDGHVIVLAPRDTAGQELRTLVGRRPGVFVGGSARQGLARTAAAYGQAVSALAVARFRPEKAALYAERTRPERLMDPAALHDWTADVLSPLDRLSHHTRAELIATTRLGLEFTAVNAAKVLGVSRNTVRARMDRVESLLRTDFADLTVRAAVHLALNAQVGLAEPPPGAGAWAGAARLTDLLAGPALRTWAVDLLGRLDPDGRDLRRTLRTWIAAGGNAERAAQQLGMHAQTVREHVRSAEPVLERQLLAAGSDLYEVVLAHLAAGDLGQPLLHGTKPGHPDSPVHE
;
A
#
# COMPACT_ATOMS: atom_id res chain seq x y z
N MET A 1 -69.48 -35.12 -66.68
CA MET A 1 -69.38 -33.69 -66.34
C MET A 1 -68.37 -33.55 -65.22
N ALA A 2 -67.21 -32.91 -65.48
CA ALA A 2 -66.16 -32.41 -64.55
C ALA A 2 -65.65 -33.34 -63.42
N GLY A 3 -64.36 -33.45 -63.08
CA GLY A 3 -63.16 -32.70 -63.40
C GLY A 3 -61.96 -33.35 -62.68
N ARG A 4 -60.78 -33.05 -63.20
CA ARG A 4 -59.43 -33.60 -62.93
C ARG A 4 -58.80 -32.97 -61.68
N GLN A 5 -58.00 -33.72 -60.90
CA GLN A 5 -56.83 -33.14 -60.21
C GLN A 5 -55.72 -34.19 -60.01
N ASP A 6 -54.64 -33.98 -60.76
CA ASP A 6 -53.35 -34.64 -60.67
C ASP A 6 -52.53 -34.10 -59.48
N GLY A 7 -51.86 -35.03 -58.78
CA GLY A 7 -50.45 -34.96 -58.39
C GLY A 7 -49.89 -33.72 -57.68
N GLY A 8 -49.64 -33.86 -56.38
CA GLY A 8 -48.73 -33.00 -55.62
C GLY A 8 -48.09 -33.76 -54.46
N ARG A 9 -47.00 -34.50 -54.74
CA ARG A 9 -46.16 -35.17 -53.73
C ARG A 9 -45.73 -34.19 -52.64
N GLN A 10 -46.26 -34.40 -51.45
CA GLN A 10 -45.84 -33.74 -50.23
C GLN A 10 -44.47 -34.30 -49.83
N ARG A 11 -43.39 -33.64 -50.29
CA ARG A 11 -42.05 -33.79 -49.69
C ARG A 11 -42.07 -33.04 -48.36
N THR A 12 -42.45 -33.76 -47.30
CA THR A 12 -42.10 -33.37 -45.94
C THR A 12 -40.59 -33.47 -45.79
N SER A 13 -39.88 -32.38 -46.05
CA SER A 13 -38.48 -32.20 -45.65
C SER A 13 -38.42 -32.34 -44.14
N GLY A 14 -37.71 -33.37 -43.67
CA GLY A 14 -37.55 -33.66 -42.25
C GLY A 14 -37.05 -32.46 -41.47
N ALA A 15 -37.79 -32.12 -40.42
CA ALA A 15 -37.28 -31.34 -39.31
C ALA A 15 -36.14 -32.16 -38.67
N GLY A 16 -34.89 -31.77 -38.97
CA GLY A 16 -33.70 -32.38 -38.41
C GLY A 16 -33.59 -32.12 -36.91
N GLU A 17 -33.15 -33.14 -36.19
CA GLU A 17 -32.80 -33.11 -34.77
C GLU A 17 -31.96 -31.89 -34.38
N PRO A 18 -32.12 -31.33 -33.17
CA PRO A 18 -31.27 -30.23 -32.70
C PRO A 18 -29.81 -30.73 -32.69
N ALA A 19 -28.97 -30.07 -33.49
CA ALA A 19 -27.65 -30.56 -33.81
C ALA A 19 -26.74 -30.62 -32.57
N GLY A 20 -26.39 -31.83 -32.10
CA GLY A 20 -25.65 -32.05 -30.85
C GLY A 20 -24.33 -31.27 -30.71
N TRP A 21 -23.69 -30.91 -31.84
CA TRP A 21 -22.49 -30.07 -31.85
C TRP A 21 -22.72 -28.66 -31.30
N ALA A 22 -23.92 -28.09 -31.45
CA ALA A 22 -24.23 -26.76 -30.93
C ALA A 22 -24.28 -26.78 -29.39
N GLN A 23 -24.80 -27.88 -28.81
CA GLN A 23 -24.82 -28.06 -27.36
C GLN A 23 -23.40 -28.23 -26.81
N GLU A 24 -22.56 -29.05 -27.46
CA GLU A 24 -21.15 -29.21 -27.11
C GLU A 24 -20.39 -27.86 -27.17
N LEU A 25 -20.64 -27.07 -28.21
CA LEU A 25 -20.03 -25.75 -28.38
C LEU A 25 -20.45 -24.77 -27.27
N LEU A 26 -21.73 -24.77 -26.87
CA LEU A 26 -22.22 -23.95 -25.76
C LEU A 26 -21.67 -24.41 -24.40
N ASP A 27 -21.37 -25.69 -24.23
CA ASP A 27 -20.78 -26.20 -22.99
C ASP A 27 -19.36 -25.63 -22.75
N HIS A 28 -18.65 -25.22 -23.81
CA HIS A 28 -17.39 -24.48 -23.69
C HIS A 28 -17.53 -23.06 -23.14
N LEU A 29 -18.74 -22.47 -23.13
CA LEU A 29 -18.99 -21.17 -22.50
C LEU A 29 -19.25 -21.27 -20.99
N ARG A 30 -19.45 -22.48 -20.45
CA ARG A 30 -19.65 -22.71 -19.02
C ARG A 30 -18.37 -22.39 -18.23
N PRO A 31 -18.47 -21.94 -16.96
CA PRO A 31 -17.31 -21.48 -16.18
C PRO A 31 -16.11 -22.44 -16.14
N ALA A 32 -16.35 -23.76 -16.08
CA ALA A 32 -15.30 -24.77 -16.06
C ALA A 32 -14.69 -25.11 -17.46
N GLY A 33 -15.25 -24.56 -18.53
CA GLY A 33 -14.90 -24.87 -19.93
C GLY A 33 -14.32 -23.71 -20.74
N ARG A 34 -14.28 -22.48 -20.18
CA ARG A 34 -13.83 -21.25 -20.86
C ARG A 34 -12.32 -21.26 -21.13
N ASP A 35 -11.93 -21.92 -22.21
CA ASP A 35 -10.55 -21.97 -22.68
C ASP A 35 -10.52 -21.98 -24.22
N LEU A 36 -9.79 -21.01 -24.80
CA LEU A 36 -9.61 -20.89 -26.24
C LEU A 36 -9.01 -22.17 -26.84
N ASN A 37 -8.06 -22.80 -26.14
CA ASN A 37 -7.42 -24.03 -26.61
C ASN A 37 -8.39 -25.21 -26.64
N ARG A 38 -9.34 -25.27 -25.70
CA ARG A 38 -10.38 -26.32 -25.70
C ARG A 38 -11.33 -26.17 -26.87
N VAL A 39 -11.79 -24.95 -27.17
CA VAL A 39 -12.67 -24.70 -28.32
C VAL A 39 -11.95 -24.96 -29.64
N VAL A 40 -10.70 -24.53 -29.75
CA VAL A 40 -9.89 -24.79 -30.96
C VAL A 40 -9.56 -26.27 -31.13
N ALA A 41 -9.25 -27.00 -30.06
CA ALA A 41 -9.03 -28.45 -30.11
C ALA A 41 -10.32 -29.22 -30.42
N TRP A 42 -11.45 -28.82 -29.84
CA TRP A 42 -12.77 -29.36 -30.19
C TRP A 42 -13.09 -29.12 -31.67
N LEU A 43 -12.87 -27.91 -32.18
CA LEU A 43 -13.08 -27.58 -33.58
C LEU A 43 -12.18 -28.41 -34.51
N ALA A 44 -10.90 -28.58 -34.14
CA ALA A 44 -9.96 -29.42 -34.88
C ALA A 44 -10.42 -30.88 -34.95
N GLY A 45 -10.96 -31.42 -33.84
CA GLY A 45 -11.50 -32.78 -33.78
C GLY A 45 -12.77 -32.96 -34.61
N ILE A 46 -13.78 -32.11 -34.40
CA ILE A 46 -15.09 -32.25 -35.05
C ILE A 46 -15.03 -31.94 -36.55
N ALA A 47 -14.18 -31.00 -36.97
CA ALA A 47 -13.95 -30.71 -38.38
C ALA A 47 -12.89 -31.62 -39.00
N ARG A 48 -12.16 -32.44 -38.22
CA ARG A 48 -10.97 -33.19 -38.69
C ARG A 48 -10.01 -32.27 -39.46
N ALA A 49 -9.61 -31.18 -38.81
CA ALA A 49 -8.90 -30.07 -39.42
C ALA A 49 -7.69 -29.63 -38.57
N ALA A 50 -6.69 -29.02 -39.21
CA ALA A 50 -5.74 -28.17 -38.50
C ALA A 50 -6.37 -26.80 -38.28
N VAL A 51 -6.44 -26.36 -37.02
CA VAL A 51 -7.08 -25.10 -36.63
C VAL A 51 -6.06 -24.18 -35.96
N ALA A 52 -5.99 -22.94 -36.42
CA ALA A 52 -5.20 -21.87 -35.81
C ALA A 52 -6.10 -20.69 -35.47
N LEU A 53 -5.94 -20.12 -34.28
CA LEU A 53 -6.43 -18.79 -33.96
C LEU A 53 -5.22 -17.87 -33.79
N GLN A 54 -5.06 -16.87 -34.63
CA GLN A 54 -3.91 -15.96 -34.61
C GLN A 54 -4.33 -14.49 -34.63
N ASP A 55 -3.54 -13.63 -33.99
CA ASP A 55 -3.72 -12.18 -34.07
C ASP A 55 -3.15 -11.59 -35.37
N ASP A 56 -3.32 -10.28 -35.55
CA ASP A 56 -2.87 -9.51 -36.72
C ASP A 56 -1.36 -9.55 -36.95
N THR A 57 -0.58 -9.85 -35.91
CA THR A 57 0.88 -10.02 -36.00
C THR A 57 1.29 -11.43 -36.36
N GLY A 58 0.32 -12.33 -36.57
CA GLY A 58 0.57 -13.75 -36.83
C GLY A 58 0.96 -14.53 -35.57
N ARG A 59 0.85 -13.95 -34.38
CA ARG A 59 1.06 -14.67 -33.12
C ARG A 59 -0.13 -15.57 -32.84
N LEU A 60 0.16 -16.83 -32.52
CA LEU A 60 -0.83 -17.84 -32.22
C LEU A 60 -1.45 -17.59 -30.84
N LEU A 61 -2.77 -17.44 -30.80
CA LEU A 61 -3.58 -17.34 -29.58
C LEU A 61 -4.02 -18.73 -29.09
N ALA A 62 -4.30 -19.66 -30.02
CA ALA A 62 -4.62 -21.06 -29.72
C ALA A 62 -4.47 -21.95 -30.96
N GLY A 63 -4.25 -23.25 -30.76
CA GLY A 63 -4.25 -24.27 -31.82
C GLY A 63 -2.88 -24.60 -32.41
N THR A 64 -2.86 -25.00 -33.68
CA THR A 64 -1.66 -25.39 -34.43
C THR A 64 -1.45 -24.38 -35.55
N ARG A 65 -0.20 -23.94 -35.75
CA ARG A 65 0.11 -22.93 -36.77
C ARG A 65 -0.24 -23.43 -38.18
N VAL A 66 -1.02 -22.64 -38.89
CA VAL A 66 -1.40 -22.84 -40.29
C VAL A 66 -0.75 -21.72 -41.12
N PRO A 67 -0.04 -22.01 -42.21
CA PRO A 67 0.55 -20.98 -43.05
C PRO A 67 -0.56 -20.19 -43.77
N LEU A 68 -0.60 -18.87 -43.58
CA LEU A 68 -1.60 -17.97 -44.16
C LEU A 68 -0.92 -16.92 -45.05
N ASP A 69 -1.66 -16.43 -46.04
CA ASP A 69 -1.26 -15.28 -46.84
C ASP A 69 -1.44 -13.98 -46.03
N ASP A 70 -0.36 -13.19 -45.91
CA ASP A 70 -0.34 -11.96 -45.11
C ASP A 70 -1.33 -10.90 -45.61
N VAL A 71 -1.57 -10.82 -46.92
CA VAL A 71 -2.53 -9.88 -47.51
C VAL A 71 -3.95 -10.26 -47.09
N LEU A 72 -4.27 -11.55 -47.09
CA LEU A 72 -5.59 -12.02 -46.71
C LEU A 72 -5.85 -11.86 -45.21
N VAL A 73 -4.82 -12.09 -44.39
CA VAL A 73 -4.88 -11.80 -42.94
C VAL A 73 -5.13 -10.31 -42.72
N ALA A 74 -4.40 -9.43 -43.40
CA ALA A 74 -4.58 -7.99 -43.30
C ALA A 74 -6.00 -7.54 -43.72
N ASP A 75 -6.57 -8.14 -44.77
CA ASP A 75 -7.93 -7.83 -45.23
C ASP A 75 -9.01 -8.26 -44.24
N LEU A 76 -8.81 -9.40 -43.55
CA LEU A 76 -9.68 -9.86 -42.47
C LEU A 76 -9.55 -9.00 -41.22
N THR A 77 -8.32 -8.70 -40.77
CA THR A 77 -8.09 -7.94 -39.53
C THR A 77 -8.46 -6.47 -39.66
N SER A 78 -8.31 -5.88 -40.85
CA SER A 78 -8.79 -4.53 -41.17
C SER A 78 -10.30 -4.45 -41.38
N GLY A 79 -10.95 -5.59 -41.63
CA GLY A 79 -12.38 -5.67 -41.84
C GLY A 79 -12.87 -5.40 -43.25
N ARG A 80 -11.97 -5.42 -44.24
CA ARG A 80 -12.34 -5.39 -45.65
C ARG A 80 -13.19 -6.61 -46.03
N ILE A 81 -12.89 -7.76 -45.41
CA ILE A 81 -13.64 -9.00 -45.59
C ILE A 81 -13.93 -9.67 -44.23
N ALA A 82 -15.04 -10.39 -44.13
CA ALA A 82 -15.44 -11.09 -42.88
C ALA A 82 -14.99 -12.55 -42.82
N SER A 83 -14.84 -13.19 -43.99
CA SER A 83 -14.34 -14.54 -44.13
C SER A 83 -13.73 -14.74 -45.51
N ALA A 84 -12.83 -15.71 -45.64
CA ALA A 84 -12.27 -16.15 -46.91
C ALA A 84 -12.33 -17.68 -47.00
N ALA A 85 -12.49 -18.21 -48.21
CA ALA A 85 -12.32 -19.62 -48.50
C ALA A 85 -11.39 -19.75 -49.69
N LEU A 86 -10.43 -20.67 -49.60
CA LEU A 86 -9.43 -20.88 -50.63
C LEU A 86 -8.99 -22.34 -50.65
N GLU A 87 -8.50 -22.76 -51.81
CA GLU A 87 -7.92 -24.07 -52.02
C GLU A 87 -6.47 -23.87 -52.42
N ASP A 88 -5.55 -24.40 -51.62
CA ASP A 88 -4.11 -24.32 -51.85
C ASP A 88 -3.51 -25.72 -51.84
N ARG A 89 -2.96 -26.14 -52.99
CA ARG A 89 -2.23 -27.42 -53.15
C ARG A 89 -2.97 -28.64 -52.61
N GLY A 90 -4.28 -28.74 -52.86
CA GLY A 90 -5.13 -29.84 -52.39
C GLY A 90 -5.54 -29.75 -50.92
N ARG A 91 -5.34 -28.59 -50.27
CA ARG A 91 -5.89 -28.29 -48.95
C ARG A 91 -6.94 -27.20 -49.06
N HIS A 92 -8.09 -27.43 -48.46
CA HIS A 92 -9.17 -26.46 -48.35
C HIS A 92 -8.99 -25.66 -47.06
N LEU A 93 -8.98 -24.33 -47.19
CA LEU A 93 -8.79 -23.40 -46.09
C LEU A 93 -10.01 -22.50 -45.94
N ARG A 94 -10.49 -22.35 -44.70
CA ARG A 94 -11.53 -21.39 -44.33
C ARG A 94 -10.96 -20.44 -43.28
N LEU A 95 -10.96 -19.15 -43.60
CA LEU A 95 -10.59 -18.09 -42.68
C LEU A 95 -11.83 -17.33 -42.24
N VAL A 96 -11.98 -17.11 -40.94
CA VAL A 96 -13.07 -16.32 -40.37
C VAL A 96 -12.47 -15.27 -39.45
N ARG A 97 -12.93 -14.03 -39.61
CA ARG A 97 -12.59 -12.94 -38.69
C ARG A 97 -13.20 -13.24 -37.32
N VAL A 98 -12.42 -13.01 -36.27
CA VAL A 98 -12.84 -13.13 -34.87
C VAL A 98 -12.62 -11.77 -34.22
N GLU A 99 -13.70 -11.05 -33.96
CA GLU A 99 -13.65 -9.75 -33.29
C GLU A 99 -12.99 -9.80 -31.90
N ARG A 100 -12.31 -8.71 -31.56
CA ARG A 100 -11.61 -8.51 -30.29
C ARG A 100 -12.01 -7.16 -29.66
N SER A 101 -11.79 -7.03 -28.36
CA SER A 101 -12.10 -5.79 -27.64
C SER A 101 -11.13 -4.70 -28.09
N ARG A 102 -11.67 -3.56 -28.56
CA ARG A 102 -10.86 -2.40 -28.92
C ARG A 102 -9.95 -1.97 -27.75
N PRO A 103 -8.72 -1.51 -28.02
CA PRO A 103 -8.17 -1.15 -29.34
C PRO A 103 -7.50 -2.30 -30.10
N ALA A 104 -7.61 -3.56 -29.63
CA ALA A 104 -6.98 -4.67 -30.34
C ALA A 104 -7.63 -4.91 -31.72
N PRO A 105 -6.85 -5.09 -32.79
CA PRO A 105 -7.38 -5.53 -34.08
C PRO A 105 -7.93 -6.96 -34.00
N ALA A 106 -8.82 -7.32 -34.93
CA ALA A 106 -9.46 -8.63 -34.95
C ALA A 106 -8.43 -9.77 -35.12
N ALA A 107 -8.75 -10.94 -34.59
CA ALA A 107 -8.01 -12.18 -34.84
C ALA A 107 -8.57 -12.89 -36.08
N VAL A 108 -7.81 -13.88 -36.56
CA VAL A 108 -8.21 -14.76 -37.66
C VAL A 108 -8.26 -16.20 -37.16
N LEU A 109 -9.42 -16.84 -37.31
CA LEU A 109 -9.59 -18.28 -37.17
C LEU A 109 -9.35 -18.92 -38.53
N ALA A 110 -8.29 -19.70 -38.64
CA ALA A 110 -7.95 -20.50 -39.81
C ALA A 110 -8.27 -21.97 -39.57
N VAL A 111 -8.97 -22.59 -40.52
CA VAL A 111 -9.32 -24.01 -40.51
C VAL A 111 -8.84 -24.61 -41.83
N ALA A 112 -7.88 -25.54 -41.76
CA ALA A 112 -7.29 -26.23 -42.91
C ALA A 112 -7.68 -27.71 -42.91
N ARG A 113 -8.19 -28.20 -44.04
CA ARG A 113 -8.68 -29.57 -44.22
C ARG A 113 -8.20 -30.14 -45.55
N GLU A 114 -8.08 -31.47 -45.61
CA GLU A 114 -7.84 -32.19 -46.87
C GLU A 114 -9.13 -32.35 -47.70
N GLU A 115 -10.29 -32.31 -47.04
CA GLU A 115 -11.60 -32.42 -47.68
C GLU A 115 -12.28 -31.04 -47.84
N PRO A 116 -13.11 -30.85 -48.89
CA PRO A 116 -13.91 -29.64 -49.05
C PRO A 116 -14.81 -29.36 -47.84
N PHE A 117 -15.10 -28.07 -47.61
CA PHE A 117 -16.05 -27.65 -46.59
C PHE A 117 -17.49 -27.87 -47.08
N ASP A 118 -18.21 -28.77 -46.42
CA ASP A 118 -19.65 -28.85 -46.58
C ASP A 118 -20.37 -27.76 -45.76
N ARG A 119 -21.69 -27.68 -45.91
CA ARG A 119 -22.51 -26.69 -45.18
C ARG A 119 -22.41 -26.87 -43.66
N ARG A 120 -22.37 -28.12 -43.18
CA ARG A 120 -22.34 -28.43 -41.75
C ARG A 120 -21.04 -27.97 -41.10
N VAL A 121 -19.89 -28.30 -41.68
CA VAL A 121 -18.57 -27.89 -41.17
C VAL A 121 -18.42 -26.38 -41.27
N SER A 122 -18.92 -25.76 -42.35
CA SER A 122 -18.92 -24.29 -42.47
C SER A 122 -19.72 -23.62 -41.35
N ASP A 123 -20.91 -24.14 -41.04
CA ASP A 123 -21.75 -23.64 -39.95
C ASP A 123 -21.04 -23.83 -38.59
N ILE A 124 -20.41 -24.98 -38.34
CA ILE A 124 -19.63 -25.24 -37.13
C ILE A 124 -18.49 -24.23 -36.98
N VAL A 125 -17.72 -23.96 -38.05
CA VAL A 125 -16.60 -23.00 -38.01
C VAL A 125 -17.10 -21.59 -37.72
N THR A 126 -18.20 -21.15 -38.33
CA THR A 126 -18.78 -19.82 -38.08
C THR A 126 -19.27 -19.68 -36.64
N HIS A 127 -19.96 -20.66 -36.08
CA HIS A 127 -20.41 -20.60 -34.69
C HIS A 127 -19.24 -20.72 -33.70
N ALA A 128 -18.22 -21.52 -34.02
CA ALA A 128 -17.00 -21.60 -33.21
C ALA A 128 -16.27 -20.25 -33.18
N ALA A 129 -16.21 -19.53 -34.31
CA ALA A 129 -15.67 -18.17 -34.37
C ALA A 129 -16.42 -17.24 -33.39
N GLN A 130 -17.76 -17.24 -33.40
CA GLN A 130 -18.57 -16.42 -32.47
C GLN A 130 -18.33 -16.77 -30.99
N VAL A 131 -18.16 -18.06 -30.66
CA VAL A 131 -17.80 -18.46 -29.29
C VAL A 131 -16.40 -17.99 -28.92
N LEU A 132 -15.43 -18.07 -29.83
CA LEU A 132 -14.09 -17.56 -29.62
C LEU A 132 -14.07 -16.03 -29.44
N GLU A 133 -14.91 -15.28 -30.16
CA GLU A 133 -15.10 -13.84 -29.95
C GLU A 133 -15.53 -13.53 -28.51
N LEU A 134 -16.55 -14.24 -28.01
CA LEU A 134 -17.04 -14.07 -26.63
C LEU A 134 -15.97 -14.41 -25.58
N LEU A 135 -15.22 -15.49 -25.80
CA LEU A 135 -14.15 -15.91 -24.90
C LEU A 135 -13.00 -14.89 -24.89
N LEU A 136 -12.59 -14.38 -26.06
CA LEU A 136 -11.56 -13.35 -26.18
C LEU A 136 -12.00 -12.06 -25.49
N ALA A 137 -13.22 -11.59 -25.75
CA ALA A 137 -13.77 -10.40 -25.11
C ALA A 137 -13.80 -10.54 -23.57
N GLY A 138 -14.19 -11.72 -23.06
CA GLY A 138 -14.19 -12.01 -21.62
C GLY A 138 -12.80 -11.97 -21.00
N HIS A 139 -11.79 -12.58 -21.65
CA HIS A 139 -10.41 -12.57 -21.17
C HIS A 139 -9.81 -11.16 -21.19
N GLU A 140 -10.01 -10.42 -22.28
CA GLU A 140 -9.51 -9.06 -22.45
C GLU A 140 -10.15 -8.09 -21.46
N SER A 141 -11.46 -8.19 -21.23
CA SER A 141 -12.19 -7.42 -20.22
C SER A 141 -11.68 -7.71 -18.81
N THR A 142 -11.45 -9.00 -18.48
CA THR A 142 -10.87 -9.40 -17.19
C THR A 142 -9.47 -8.80 -17.02
N ALA A 143 -8.61 -8.93 -18.04
CA ALA A 143 -7.26 -8.39 -18.02
C ALA A 143 -7.24 -6.85 -17.93
N ALA A 144 -8.14 -6.16 -18.66
CA ALA A 144 -8.32 -4.72 -18.57
C ALA A 144 -8.78 -4.30 -17.17
N GLY A 145 -9.74 -5.02 -16.59
CA GLY A 145 -10.20 -4.79 -15.22
C GLY A 145 -9.08 -4.97 -14.18
N HIS A 146 -8.22 -5.98 -14.33
CA HIS A 146 -7.04 -6.14 -13.46
C HIS A 146 -6.03 -5.00 -13.62
N ARG A 147 -5.76 -4.55 -14.86
CA ARG A 147 -4.88 -3.41 -15.11
C ARG A 147 -5.42 -2.13 -14.49
N LEU A 148 -6.73 -1.88 -14.63
CA LEU A 148 -7.38 -0.73 -14.02
C LEU A 148 -7.28 -0.79 -12.49
N ARG A 149 -7.65 -1.92 -11.86
CA ARG A 149 -7.51 -2.10 -10.40
C ARG A 149 -6.09 -1.87 -9.90
N ARG A 150 -5.08 -2.32 -10.66
CA ARG A 150 -3.67 -2.09 -10.33
C ARG A 150 -3.32 -0.60 -10.43
N ALA A 151 -3.62 0.05 -11.55
CA ALA A 151 -3.37 1.48 -11.74
C ALA A 151 -4.07 2.33 -10.66
N THR A 152 -5.32 1.99 -10.34
CA THR A 152 -6.09 2.61 -9.26
C THR A 152 -5.41 2.42 -7.90
N SER A 153 -4.87 1.23 -7.61
CA SER A 153 -4.14 0.97 -6.37
C SER A 153 -2.82 1.75 -6.30
N ASP A 154 -2.09 1.82 -7.41
CA ASP A 154 -0.83 2.58 -7.53
C ASP A 154 -1.09 4.08 -7.33
N LEU A 155 -2.19 4.61 -7.86
CA LEU A 155 -2.62 6.00 -7.64
C LEU A 155 -2.96 6.28 -6.17
N ARG A 156 -3.65 5.36 -5.48
CA ARG A 156 -3.91 5.52 -4.03
C ARG A 156 -2.61 5.51 -3.23
N LEU A 157 -1.66 4.65 -3.59
CA LEU A 157 -0.33 4.62 -2.97
C LEU A 157 0.44 5.92 -3.20
N ALA A 158 0.40 6.48 -4.42
CA ALA A 158 1.04 7.76 -4.72
C ALA A 158 0.44 8.92 -3.91
N ILE A 159 -0.89 8.94 -3.72
CA ILE A 159 -1.55 9.92 -2.85
C ILE A 159 -1.06 9.78 -1.40
N LEU A 160 -0.99 8.56 -0.87
CA LEU A 160 -0.45 8.31 0.46
C LEU A 160 0.99 8.81 0.58
N GLN A 161 1.84 8.52 -0.40
CA GLN A 161 3.24 8.97 -0.44
C GLN A 161 3.39 10.48 -0.38
N LEU A 162 2.56 11.22 -1.13
CA LEU A 162 2.53 12.68 -1.09
C LEU A 162 2.11 13.19 0.30
N LEU A 163 1.10 12.57 0.91
CA LEU A 163 0.67 12.92 2.28
C LEU A 163 1.74 12.60 3.34
N MET A 164 2.55 11.56 3.14
CA MET A 164 3.65 11.20 4.04
C MET A 164 4.79 12.22 4.03
N VAL A 165 4.93 13.01 2.95
CA VAL A 165 5.89 14.12 2.84
C VAL A 165 5.24 15.50 2.99
N GLU A 166 4.00 15.53 3.49
CA GLU A 166 3.23 16.76 3.75
C GLU A 166 2.84 17.56 2.49
N ASP A 167 2.99 16.98 1.29
CA ASP A 167 2.55 17.59 0.04
C ASP A 167 1.04 17.37 -0.18
N THR A 168 0.26 18.03 0.67
CA THR A 168 -1.21 17.95 0.66
C THR A 168 -1.83 18.52 -0.61
N VAL A 169 -1.18 19.51 -1.24
CA VAL A 169 -1.66 20.16 -2.48
C VAL A 169 -1.58 19.19 -3.65
N SER A 170 -0.42 18.55 -3.86
CA SER A 170 -0.28 17.54 -4.91
C SER A 170 -1.17 16.33 -4.64
N ALA A 171 -1.28 15.88 -3.39
CA ALA A 171 -2.14 14.77 -3.01
C ALA A 171 -3.62 15.05 -3.38
N ARG A 172 -4.13 16.24 -3.05
CA ARG A 172 -5.49 16.67 -3.43
C ARG A 172 -5.67 16.75 -4.94
N ARG A 173 -4.69 17.30 -5.66
CA ARG A 173 -4.75 17.42 -7.13
C ARG A 173 -4.85 16.05 -7.81
N VAL A 174 -4.11 15.05 -7.34
CA VAL A 174 -4.18 13.68 -7.86
C VAL A 174 -5.51 13.02 -7.48
N ALA A 175 -5.98 13.23 -6.24
CA ALA A 175 -7.23 12.65 -5.76
C ALA A 175 -8.47 13.23 -6.47
N ALA A 176 -8.51 14.54 -6.72
CA ALA A 176 -9.70 15.24 -7.23
C ALA A 176 -10.23 14.68 -8.56
N GLY A 177 -9.35 14.19 -9.45
CA GLY A 177 -9.76 13.64 -10.74
C GLY A 177 -10.34 12.22 -10.66
N LEU A 178 -10.07 11.47 -9.59
CA LEU A 178 -10.39 10.03 -9.48
C LEU A 178 -11.35 9.73 -8.34
N TRP A 179 -11.25 10.45 -7.23
CA TRP A 179 -12.10 10.36 -6.04
C TRP A 179 -12.49 11.75 -5.55
N PRO A 180 -13.45 12.41 -6.24
CA PRO A 180 -13.96 13.70 -5.80
C PRO A 180 -14.46 13.62 -4.36
N GLY A 181 -14.11 14.58 -3.50
CA GLY A 181 -14.53 14.57 -2.10
C GLY A 181 -13.59 13.85 -1.13
N LEU A 182 -12.63 13.06 -1.61
CA LEU A 182 -11.81 12.20 -0.76
C LEU A 182 -10.88 12.99 0.17
N LEU A 183 -10.32 14.09 -0.31
CA LEU A 183 -9.38 14.94 0.44
C LEU A 183 -9.87 16.39 0.48
N ASP A 184 -11.19 16.60 0.51
CA ASP A 184 -11.76 17.95 0.55
C ASP A 184 -11.64 18.58 1.94
N THR A 185 -11.56 17.76 2.99
CA THR A 185 -11.37 18.23 4.36
C THR A 185 -9.90 18.40 4.71
N ASP A 186 -9.60 19.34 5.59
CA ASP A 186 -8.22 19.57 6.07
C ASP A 186 -7.76 18.56 7.12
N THR A 187 -8.67 17.74 7.64
CA THR A 187 -8.37 16.76 8.69
C THR A 187 -8.80 15.35 8.31
N ALA A 188 -8.11 14.36 8.89
CA ALA A 188 -8.41 12.95 8.77
C ALA A 188 -7.94 12.15 9.99
N CYS A 189 -8.50 10.96 10.15
CA CYS A 189 -7.96 9.89 10.99
C CYS A 189 -7.25 8.87 10.10
N VAL A 190 -6.13 8.32 10.58
CA VAL A 190 -5.48 7.17 9.96
C VAL A 190 -5.79 5.94 10.79
N TYR A 191 -6.15 4.84 10.12
CA TYR A 191 -6.31 3.53 10.72
C TYR A 191 -5.34 2.55 10.07
N VAL A 192 -4.84 1.60 10.85
CA VAL A 192 -4.08 0.46 10.36
C VAL A 192 -4.84 -0.78 10.75
N VAL A 193 -5.27 -1.54 9.74
CA VAL A 193 -5.94 -2.83 9.92
C VAL A 193 -4.93 -3.92 9.61
N GLU A 194 -4.73 -4.83 10.56
CA GLU A 194 -3.78 -5.94 10.45
C GLU A 194 -4.50 -7.26 10.25
N SER A 195 -3.97 -8.08 9.35
CA SER A 195 -4.35 -9.47 9.13
C SER A 195 -3.11 -10.31 8.80
N SER A 196 -3.31 -11.61 8.53
CA SER A 196 -2.25 -12.42 7.94
C SER A 196 -1.86 -11.88 6.55
N PRO A 197 -0.59 -12.01 6.10
CA PRO A 197 -0.18 -11.54 4.77
C PRO A 197 -1.00 -12.11 3.61
N ALA A 198 -1.47 -13.36 3.73
CA ALA A 198 -2.29 -14.03 2.73
C ALA A 198 -3.70 -13.40 2.57
N GLU A 199 -4.20 -12.75 3.61
CA GLU A 199 -5.55 -12.15 3.63
C GLU A 199 -5.55 -10.66 3.31
N ARG A 200 -4.38 -10.01 3.23
CA ARG A 200 -4.26 -8.55 3.06
C ARG A 200 -5.04 -8.03 1.86
N ASP A 201 -4.97 -8.72 0.71
CA ASP A 201 -5.62 -8.24 -0.51
C ASP A 201 -7.13 -8.22 -0.36
N ARG A 202 -7.69 -9.27 0.24
CA ARG A 202 -9.11 -9.37 0.57
C ARG A 202 -9.51 -8.33 1.63
N LEU A 203 -8.67 -8.14 2.66
CA LEU A 203 -8.90 -7.14 3.69
C LEU A 203 -8.94 -5.71 3.12
N ALA A 204 -8.10 -5.40 2.13
CA ALA A 204 -8.09 -4.10 1.47
C ALA A 204 -9.41 -3.84 0.71
N GLU A 205 -9.92 -4.85 -0.02
CA GLU A 205 -11.22 -4.75 -0.71
C GLU A 205 -12.39 -4.58 0.25
N GLU A 206 -12.34 -5.25 1.40
CA GLU A 206 -13.36 -5.14 2.43
C GLU A 206 -13.30 -3.80 3.17
N CYS A 207 -12.11 -3.25 3.43
CA CYS A 207 -11.95 -1.89 3.95
C CYS A 207 -12.52 -0.84 2.97
N LEU A 208 -12.25 -0.99 1.67
CA LEU A 208 -12.82 -0.13 0.63
C LEU A 208 -14.36 -0.19 0.62
N SER A 209 -14.90 -1.40 0.66
CA SER A 209 -16.34 -1.64 0.66
C SER A 209 -17.01 -1.10 1.94
N ALA A 210 -16.40 -1.33 3.10
CA ALA A 210 -16.92 -0.90 4.40
C ALA A 210 -16.95 0.63 4.52
N THR A 211 -15.97 1.32 3.93
CA THR A 211 -15.87 2.79 3.96
C THR A 211 -16.61 3.48 2.82
N GLY A 212 -17.29 2.72 1.94
CA GLY A 212 -18.07 3.24 0.82
C GLY A 212 -17.26 4.11 -0.14
N GLU A 213 -15.98 3.80 -0.34
CA GLU A 213 -15.00 4.58 -1.13
C GLU A 213 -14.76 6.02 -0.66
N ARG A 214 -15.17 6.36 0.56
CA ARG A 214 -14.97 7.70 1.16
C ARG A 214 -13.66 7.81 1.96
N ALA A 215 -12.86 6.76 1.93
CA ALA A 215 -11.56 6.68 2.59
C ALA A 215 -10.49 6.23 1.59
N LEU A 216 -9.27 6.72 1.80
CA LEU A 216 -8.10 6.32 1.04
C LEU A 216 -7.59 5.01 1.66
N VAL A 217 -7.83 3.90 0.96
CA VAL A 217 -7.39 2.57 1.40
C VAL A 217 -6.19 2.12 0.59
N VAL A 218 -5.10 1.80 1.28
CA VAL A 218 -3.80 1.46 0.67
C VAL A 218 -3.22 0.24 1.38
N ARG A 219 -2.69 -0.71 0.59
CA ARG A 219 -1.87 -1.80 1.15
C ARG A 219 -0.56 -1.21 1.65
N CYS A 220 -0.21 -1.47 2.90
CA CYS A 220 1.03 -0.95 3.46
C CYS A 220 2.24 -1.48 2.68
N PRO A 221 3.09 -0.62 2.12
CA PRO A 221 4.28 -1.07 1.37
C PRO A 221 5.39 -1.58 2.29
N ALA A 222 5.36 -1.23 3.58
CA ALA A 222 6.38 -1.60 4.55
C ALA A 222 6.08 -2.91 5.30
N VAL A 223 4.80 -3.23 5.53
CA VAL A 223 4.37 -4.36 6.36
C VAL A 223 3.29 -5.18 5.62
N ASP A 224 3.58 -6.46 5.36
CA ASP A 224 2.76 -7.30 4.48
C ASP A 224 1.37 -7.64 5.02
N GLY A 225 1.14 -7.55 6.33
CA GLY A 225 -0.17 -7.79 6.95
C GLY A 225 -1.04 -6.53 7.07
N HIS A 226 -0.53 -5.35 6.72
CA HIS A 226 -1.17 -4.06 7.03
C HIS A 226 -1.93 -3.47 5.84
N VAL A 227 -3.11 -2.94 6.15
CA VAL A 227 -3.90 -2.04 5.30
C VAL A 227 -4.02 -0.70 6.00
N ILE A 228 -3.58 0.38 5.34
CA ILE A 228 -3.67 1.74 5.83
C ILE A 228 -4.97 2.34 5.29
N VAL A 229 -5.80 2.89 6.16
CA VAL A 229 -7.06 3.55 5.82
C VAL A 229 -7.01 4.98 6.33
N LEU A 230 -6.90 5.95 5.44
CA LEU A 230 -7.04 7.35 5.79
C LEU A 230 -8.49 7.77 5.55
N ALA A 231 -9.16 8.12 6.63
CA ALA A 231 -10.57 8.46 6.65
C ALA A 231 -10.75 9.93 7.07
N PRO A 232 -11.25 10.80 6.18
CA PRO A 232 -11.53 12.19 6.52
C PRO A 232 -12.73 12.34 7.48
N ARG A 233 -13.65 11.37 7.45
CA ARG A 233 -14.89 11.35 8.25
C ARG A 233 -14.84 10.30 9.36
N ASP A 234 -15.54 10.56 10.46
CA ASP A 234 -15.51 9.69 11.67
C ASP A 234 -16.20 8.33 11.51
N THR A 235 -17.04 8.16 10.48
CA THR A 235 -17.82 6.92 10.30
C THR A 235 -16.93 5.70 10.04
N ALA A 236 -15.79 5.90 9.37
CA ALA A 236 -14.86 4.84 9.02
C ALA A 236 -14.36 4.06 10.25
N GLY A 237 -14.11 4.74 11.37
CA GLY A 237 -13.65 4.07 12.60
C GLY A 237 -14.67 3.06 13.15
N GLN A 238 -15.98 3.35 13.01
CA GLN A 238 -17.05 2.44 13.42
C GLN A 238 -17.22 1.28 12.43
N GLU A 239 -17.13 1.57 11.14
CA GLU A 239 -17.22 0.58 10.05
C GLU A 239 -16.07 -0.45 10.16
N LEU A 240 -14.84 0.02 10.38
CA LEU A 240 -13.66 -0.84 10.56
C LEU A 240 -13.75 -1.68 11.84
N ARG A 241 -14.23 -1.13 12.96
CA ARG A 241 -14.45 -1.91 14.19
C ARG A 241 -15.50 -3.01 13.98
N THR A 242 -16.55 -2.72 13.22
CA THR A 242 -17.58 -3.72 12.86
C THR A 242 -17.00 -4.82 11.97
N LEU A 243 -16.12 -4.48 11.02
CA LEU A 243 -15.40 -5.43 10.18
C LEU A 243 -14.50 -6.35 11.01
N VAL A 244 -13.70 -5.78 11.92
CA VAL A 244 -12.79 -6.51 12.81
C VAL A 244 -13.54 -7.45 13.76
N GLY A 245 -14.67 -7.01 14.33
CA GLY A 245 -15.48 -7.84 15.24
C GLY A 245 -15.99 -9.14 14.60
N ARG A 246 -16.14 -9.17 13.27
CA ARG A 246 -16.58 -10.35 12.52
C ARG A 246 -15.44 -11.29 12.12
N ARG A 247 -14.18 -10.94 12.42
CA ARG A 247 -12.99 -11.66 11.96
C ARG A 247 -12.03 -12.03 13.09
N PRO A 248 -11.84 -13.33 13.35
CA PRO A 248 -10.71 -13.81 14.12
C PRO A 248 -9.39 -13.40 13.45
N GLY A 249 -8.38 -13.04 14.25
CA GLY A 249 -7.04 -12.73 13.74
C GLY A 249 -6.87 -11.38 13.03
N VAL A 250 -7.91 -10.53 13.00
CA VAL A 250 -7.85 -9.17 12.48
C VAL A 250 -7.83 -8.17 13.63
N PHE A 251 -7.01 -7.13 13.53
CA PHE A 251 -6.88 -6.08 14.54
C PHE A 251 -6.91 -4.70 13.89
N VAL A 252 -7.34 -3.67 14.64
CA VAL A 252 -7.33 -2.28 14.15
C VAL A 252 -6.75 -1.32 15.17
N GLY A 253 -5.80 -0.52 14.72
CA GLY A 253 -5.31 0.68 15.40
C GLY A 253 -5.79 1.94 14.69
N GLY A 254 -6.22 2.96 15.42
CA GLY A 254 -6.61 4.26 14.85
C GLY A 254 -5.81 5.42 15.43
N SER A 255 -5.64 6.51 14.70
CA SER A 255 -5.03 7.74 15.19
C SER A 255 -6.06 8.68 15.82
N ALA A 256 -5.60 9.74 16.49
CA ALA A 256 -6.43 10.91 16.72
C ALA A 256 -6.74 11.62 15.39
N ARG A 257 -7.79 12.45 15.34
CA ARG A 257 -8.05 13.33 14.18
C ARG A 257 -6.94 14.37 14.08
N GLN A 258 -6.31 14.47 12.92
CA GLN A 258 -5.22 15.41 12.66
C GLN A 258 -5.34 16.07 11.29
N GLY A 259 -4.62 17.19 11.08
CA GLY A 259 -4.51 17.81 9.76
C GLY A 259 -3.85 16.87 8.74
N LEU A 260 -4.18 16.98 7.45
CA LEU A 260 -3.61 16.13 6.40
C LEU A 260 -2.08 16.20 6.32
N ALA A 261 -1.48 17.35 6.63
CA ALA A 261 -0.02 17.50 6.73
C ALA A 261 0.61 16.64 7.84
N ARG A 262 -0.18 16.09 8.77
CA ARG A 262 0.28 15.19 9.84
C ARG A 262 -0.03 13.73 9.57
N THR A 263 -0.28 13.35 8.32
CA THR A 263 -0.60 11.96 7.95
C THR A 263 0.48 10.98 8.42
N ALA A 264 1.76 11.33 8.33
CA ALA A 264 2.86 10.48 8.82
C ALA A 264 2.79 10.25 10.34
N ALA A 265 2.56 11.30 11.13
CA ALA A 265 2.40 11.19 12.58
C ALA A 265 1.13 10.42 12.96
N ALA A 266 0.02 10.64 12.24
CA ALA A 266 -1.22 9.89 12.42
C ALA A 266 -1.01 8.39 12.09
N TYR A 267 -0.23 8.07 11.07
CA TYR A 267 0.13 6.68 10.76
C TYR A 267 0.95 6.03 11.89
N GLY A 268 1.94 6.74 12.44
CA GLY A 268 2.67 6.30 13.64
C GLY A 268 1.73 6.01 14.82
N GLN A 269 0.82 6.94 15.13
CA GLN A 269 -0.20 6.77 16.19
C GLN A 269 -1.08 5.53 15.95
N ALA A 270 -1.50 5.28 14.71
CA ALA A 270 -2.32 4.13 14.38
C ALA A 270 -1.55 2.81 14.55
N VAL A 271 -0.24 2.78 14.24
CA VAL A 271 0.62 1.62 14.51
C VAL A 271 0.80 1.39 16.01
N SER A 272 1.04 2.43 16.81
CA SER A 272 1.11 2.34 18.27
C SER A 272 -0.21 1.83 18.87
N ALA A 273 -1.34 2.33 18.38
CA ALA A 273 -2.66 1.86 18.82
C ALA A 273 -2.89 0.39 18.43
N LEU A 274 -2.48 -0.02 17.22
CA LEU A 274 -2.58 -1.40 16.76
C LEU A 274 -1.82 -2.36 17.68
N ALA A 275 -0.66 -1.95 18.20
CA ALA A 275 0.10 -2.75 19.17
C ALA A 275 -0.72 -3.05 20.43
N VAL A 276 -1.47 -2.07 20.94
CA VAL A 276 -2.40 -2.25 22.06
C VAL A 276 -3.60 -3.11 21.68
N ALA A 277 -4.14 -2.90 20.48
CA ALA A 277 -5.31 -3.63 19.98
C ALA A 277 -5.09 -5.15 20.01
N ARG A 278 -3.87 -5.63 19.80
CA ARG A 278 -3.51 -7.06 19.85
C ARG A 278 -3.73 -7.71 21.22
N PHE A 279 -3.69 -6.91 22.30
CA PHE A 279 -3.87 -7.38 23.67
C PHE A 279 -5.28 -7.11 24.22
N ARG A 280 -6.14 -6.44 23.45
CA ARG A 280 -7.50 -6.10 23.88
C ARG A 280 -8.53 -7.10 23.35
N PRO A 281 -9.55 -7.48 24.15
CA PRO A 281 -10.64 -8.34 23.70
C PRO A 281 -11.39 -7.80 22.46
N GLU A 282 -11.52 -6.47 22.36
CA GLU A 282 -12.19 -5.79 21.26
C GLU A 282 -11.38 -5.84 19.95
N LYS A 283 -10.11 -6.25 20.01
CA LYS A 283 -9.16 -6.27 18.87
C LYS A 283 -9.02 -4.91 18.19
N ALA A 284 -9.40 -3.86 18.88
CA ALA A 284 -9.45 -2.51 18.40
C ALA A 284 -8.91 -1.58 19.47
N ALA A 285 -8.07 -0.64 19.06
CA ALA A 285 -7.71 0.49 19.88
C ALA A 285 -7.68 1.72 19.00
N LEU A 286 -8.32 2.79 19.45
CA LEU A 286 -7.95 4.10 19.00
C LEU A 286 -6.74 4.52 19.81
N TYR A 287 -5.85 5.29 19.20
CA TYR A 287 -4.90 6.13 19.91
C TYR A 287 -5.77 7.09 20.72
N ALA A 288 -6.15 6.64 21.91
CA ALA A 288 -6.81 7.45 22.91
C ALA A 288 -5.88 8.63 23.21
N GLU A 289 -6.39 9.65 23.87
CA GLU A 289 -5.63 10.76 24.41
C GLU A 289 -4.62 10.28 25.47
N ARG A 290 -3.68 9.43 25.07
CA ARG A 290 -2.43 9.19 25.77
C ARG A 290 -1.89 10.56 26.09
N THR A 291 -1.58 10.77 27.36
CA THR A 291 -0.97 12.02 27.80
C THR A 291 0.35 12.17 27.05
N ARG A 292 0.34 13.04 26.05
CA ARG A 292 1.50 13.26 25.19
C ARG A 292 2.53 14.08 25.97
N PRO A 293 3.82 13.70 25.97
CA PRO A 293 4.86 14.49 26.62
C PRO A 293 4.78 15.97 26.23
N GLU A 294 4.64 16.26 24.94
CA GLU A 294 4.52 17.63 24.43
C GLU A 294 3.30 18.42 24.95
N ARG A 295 2.20 17.75 25.34
CA ARG A 295 1.02 18.42 25.93
C ARG A 295 1.20 18.73 27.42
N LEU A 296 2.21 18.15 28.07
CA LEU A 296 2.55 18.36 29.47
C LEU A 296 3.64 19.41 29.67
N MET A 297 4.25 19.87 28.58
CA MET A 297 5.27 20.91 28.56
C MET A 297 4.63 22.29 28.44
N ASP A 298 5.35 23.34 28.87
CA ASP A 298 4.94 24.71 28.61
C ASP A 298 4.96 24.98 27.08
N PRO A 299 3.83 25.40 26.48
CA PRO A 299 3.75 25.54 25.02
C PRO A 299 4.69 26.60 24.45
N ALA A 300 4.93 27.71 25.18
CA ALA A 300 5.80 28.79 24.71
C ALA A 300 7.27 28.37 24.77
N ALA A 301 7.70 27.78 25.88
CA ALA A 301 9.04 27.22 26.02
C ALA A 301 9.29 26.11 24.98
N LEU A 302 8.30 25.25 24.71
CA LEU A 302 8.41 24.19 23.70
C LEU A 302 8.56 24.80 22.30
N HIS A 303 7.82 25.88 22.01
CA HIS A 303 7.95 26.63 20.77
C HIS A 303 9.37 27.18 20.59
N ASP A 304 9.85 27.93 21.58
CA ASP A 304 11.14 28.63 21.52
C ASP A 304 12.31 27.63 21.43
N TRP A 305 12.26 26.57 22.23
CA TRP A 305 13.25 25.49 22.16
C TRP A 305 13.22 24.77 20.81
N THR A 306 12.03 24.51 20.25
CA THR A 306 11.91 23.87 18.93
C THR A 306 12.49 24.76 17.83
N ALA A 307 12.22 26.06 17.89
CA ALA A 307 12.76 27.04 16.94
C ALA A 307 14.29 27.10 17.03
N ASP A 308 14.86 27.14 18.23
CA ASP A 308 16.31 27.16 18.45
C ASP A 308 16.97 25.88 17.89
N VAL A 309 16.46 24.71 18.26
CA VAL A 309 17.00 23.40 17.83
C VAL A 309 16.96 23.26 16.31
N LEU A 310 15.91 23.71 15.65
CA LEU A 310 15.74 23.56 14.19
C LEU A 310 16.30 24.73 13.38
N SER A 311 16.73 25.82 14.03
CA SER A 311 17.27 27.02 13.38
C SER A 311 18.42 26.76 12.40
N PRO A 312 19.31 25.75 12.58
CA PRO A 312 20.36 25.48 11.59
C PRO A 312 19.82 25.07 10.21
N LEU A 313 18.58 24.54 10.15
CA LEU A 313 17.94 24.13 8.91
C LEU A 313 17.33 25.31 8.14
N ASP A 314 17.17 26.49 8.76
CA ASP A 314 16.52 27.65 8.15
C ASP A 314 17.39 28.34 7.10
N ARG A 315 18.69 27.99 7.03
CA ARG A 315 19.61 28.44 5.97
C ARG A 315 19.39 27.73 4.63
N LEU A 316 18.60 26.66 4.63
CA LEU A 316 18.31 25.89 3.43
C LEU A 316 17.19 26.54 2.61
N SER A 317 17.13 26.22 1.33
CA SER A 317 15.96 26.55 0.51
C SER A 317 14.70 25.88 1.09
N HIS A 318 13.54 26.51 0.90
CA HIS A 318 12.26 25.99 1.41
C HIS A 318 12.00 24.53 1.01
N HIS A 319 12.24 24.18 -0.26
CA HIS A 319 12.01 22.83 -0.77
C HIS A 319 12.95 21.79 -0.15
N THR A 320 14.25 22.10 -0.04
CA THR A 320 15.23 21.20 0.57
C THR A 320 14.95 21.02 2.06
N ARG A 321 14.60 22.11 2.76
CA ARG A 321 14.23 22.07 4.17
C ARG A 321 13.04 21.14 4.41
N ALA A 322 11.96 21.33 3.64
CA ALA A 322 10.75 20.51 3.76
C ALA A 322 11.03 19.02 3.50
N GLU A 323 11.79 18.70 2.44
CA GLU A 323 12.14 17.32 2.09
C GLU A 323 12.98 16.63 3.19
N LEU A 324 13.98 17.32 3.73
CA LEU A 324 14.83 16.79 4.79
C LEU A 324 14.06 16.57 6.09
N ILE A 325 13.20 17.52 6.48
CA ILE A 325 12.37 17.42 7.69
C ILE A 325 11.38 16.26 7.56
N ALA A 326 10.63 16.20 6.47
CA ALA A 326 9.64 15.15 6.27
C ALA A 326 10.29 13.76 6.25
N THR A 327 11.40 13.60 5.51
CA THR A 327 12.10 12.31 5.44
C THR A 327 12.71 11.91 6.78
N THR A 328 13.33 12.87 7.49
CA THR A 328 13.98 12.59 8.78
C THR A 328 12.93 12.26 9.84
N ARG A 329 11.81 12.98 9.89
CA ARG A 329 10.72 12.65 10.81
C ARG A 329 10.20 11.24 10.56
N LEU A 330 9.94 10.87 9.31
CA LEU A 330 9.48 9.52 8.98
C LEU A 330 10.54 8.45 9.28
N GLY A 331 11.82 8.74 9.07
CA GLY A 331 12.95 7.86 9.39
C GLY A 331 13.28 7.77 10.89
N LEU A 332 12.76 8.68 11.72
CA LEU A 332 12.76 8.55 13.17
C LEU A 332 11.51 7.79 13.64
N GLU A 333 10.35 8.05 13.03
CA GLU A 333 9.09 7.35 13.32
C GLU A 333 9.15 5.86 12.96
N PHE A 334 9.85 5.53 11.88
CA PHE A 334 10.04 4.17 11.38
C PHE A 334 11.52 3.93 11.05
N THR A 335 11.93 2.67 10.92
CA THR A 335 13.28 2.38 10.40
C THR A 335 13.48 2.97 9.00
N ALA A 336 14.72 3.33 8.64
CA ALA A 336 15.03 3.85 7.30
C ALA A 336 14.58 2.93 6.15
N VAL A 337 14.53 1.61 6.39
CA VAL A 337 13.99 0.64 5.42
C VAL A 337 12.49 0.78 5.24
N ASN A 338 11.74 0.87 6.35
CA ASN A 338 10.29 1.00 6.30
C ASN A 338 9.88 2.38 5.77
N ALA A 339 10.56 3.45 6.20
CA ALA A 339 10.38 4.79 5.67
C ALA A 339 10.62 4.84 4.15
N ALA A 340 11.68 4.19 3.66
CA ALA A 340 11.97 4.12 2.22
C ALA A 340 10.86 3.40 1.43
N LYS A 341 10.36 2.27 1.95
CA LYS A 341 9.23 1.55 1.34
C LYS A 341 7.95 2.39 1.34
N VAL A 342 7.66 3.11 2.43
CA VAL A 342 6.52 4.03 2.53
C VAL A 342 6.64 5.15 1.51
N LEU A 343 7.82 5.78 1.38
CA LEU A 343 8.07 6.91 0.50
C LEU A 343 8.28 6.53 -0.98
N GLY A 344 8.49 5.26 -1.30
CA GLY A 344 8.83 4.83 -2.66
C GLY A 344 10.24 5.26 -3.09
N VAL A 345 11.17 5.43 -2.15
CA VAL A 345 12.57 5.80 -2.40
C VAL A 345 13.52 4.70 -1.92
N SER A 346 14.83 4.87 -2.13
CA SER A 346 15.82 3.92 -1.61
C SER A 346 16.09 4.13 -0.12
N ARG A 347 16.43 3.05 0.61
CA ARG A 347 16.89 3.15 2.02
C ARG A 347 18.12 4.03 2.19
N ASN A 348 18.96 4.11 1.16
CA ASN A 348 20.17 4.93 1.18
C ASN A 348 19.81 6.42 1.08
N THR A 349 18.77 6.76 0.31
CA THR A 349 18.24 8.12 0.23
C THR A 349 17.74 8.61 1.58
N VAL A 350 16.97 7.76 2.29
CA VAL A 350 16.50 8.10 3.64
C VAL A 350 17.67 8.32 4.60
N ARG A 351 18.64 7.39 4.63
CA ARG A 351 19.85 7.53 5.46
C ARG A 351 20.63 8.80 5.14
N ALA A 352 20.94 9.05 3.87
CA ALA A 352 21.69 10.24 3.46
C ALA A 352 20.99 11.54 3.89
N ARG A 353 19.66 11.60 3.84
CA ARG A 353 18.89 12.76 4.32
C ARG A 353 18.92 12.88 5.85
N MET A 354 18.80 11.77 6.57
CA MET A 354 18.94 11.76 8.04
C MET A 354 20.34 12.19 8.48
N ASP A 355 21.39 11.63 7.86
CA ASP A 355 22.80 11.97 8.12
C ASP A 355 23.07 13.45 7.81
N ARG A 356 22.42 13.99 6.77
CA ARG A 356 22.48 15.43 6.45
C ARG A 356 21.85 16.29 7.54
N VAL A 357 20.68 15.92 8.07
CA VAL A 357 20.04 16.63 9.19
C VAL A 357 20.89 16.51 10.45
N GLU A 358 21.34 15.31 10.80
CA GLU A 358 22.25 15.06 11.93
C GLU A 358 23.48 16.01 11.89
N SER A 359 24.10 16.13 10.70
CA SER A 359 25.27 16.97 10.49
C SER A 359 24.95 18.47 10.61
N LEU A 360 23.83 18.92 10.03
CA LEU A 360 23.39 20.32 10.12
C LEU A 360 23.02 20.72 11.55
N LEU A 361 22.39 19.82 12.30
CA LEU A 361 22.03 20.04 13.71
C LEU A 361 23.23 19.89 14.67
N ARG A 362 24.35 19.34 14.17
CA ARG A 362 25.55 18.98 14.96
C ARG A 362 25.18 18.07 16.13
N THR A 363 24.55 16.95 15.78
CA THR A 363 24.06 15.94 16.74
C THR A 363 24.58 14.55 16.37
N ASP A 364 24.30 13.54 17.20
CA ASP A 364 24.60 12.13 16.91
C ASP A 364 23.32 11.28 16.99
N PHE A 365 22.86 10.77 15.85
CA PHE A 365 21.66 9.94 15.79
C PHE A 365 21.91 8.50 16.27
N ALA A 366 23.13 8.10 16.62
CA ALA A 366 23.35 6.86 17.36
C ALA A 366 22.76 6.94 18.79
N ASP A 367 22.76 8.12 19.40
CA ASP A 367 22.19 8.37 20.73
C ASP A 367 20.66 8.42 20.67
N LEU A 368 20.01 7.61 21.51
CA LEU A 368 18.54 7.58 21.61
C LEU A 368 17.96 8.82 22.27
N THR A 369 18.68 9.45 23.20
CA THR A 369 18.25 10.70 23.86
C THR A 369 18.23 11.86 22.87
N VAL A 370 19.24 11.93 21.99
CA VAL A 370 19.31 12.88 20.88
C VAL A 370 18.18 12.64 19.88
N ARG A 371 17.96 11.39 19.45
CA ARG A 371 16.86 11.05 18.53
C ARG A 371 15.49 11.40 19.11
N ALA A 372 15.27 11.14 20.39
CA ALA A 372 14.01 11.49 21.07
C ALA A 372 13.80 13.01 21.11
N ALA A 373 14.84 13.78 21.42
CA ALA A 373 14.77 15.24 21.41
C ALA A 373 14.52 15.80 20.01
N VAL A 374 15.23 15.32 18.99
CA VAL A 374 15.03 15.77 17.60
C VAL A 374 13.66 15.35 17.08
N HIS A 375 13.18 14.14 17.40
CA HIS A 375 11.83 13.71 17.08
C HIS A 375 10.77 14.61 17.72
N LEU A 376 10.94 14.98 19.00
CA LEU A 376 10.07 15.93 19.70
C LEU A 376 10.03 17.29 18.99
N ALA A 377 11.20 17.88 18.68
CA ALA A 377 11.28 19.17 17.98
C ALA A 377 10.60 19.11 16.60
N LEU A 378 10.89 18.07 15.81
CA LEU A 378 10.31 17.91 14.47
C LEU A 378 8.79 17.74 14.51
N ASN A 379 8.23 17.07 15.52
CA ASN A 379 6.79 16.88 15.65
C ASN A 379 6.08 18.08 16.29
N ALA A 380 6.74 18.80 17.20
CA ALA A 380 6.24 20.05 17.76
C ALA A 380 6.09 21.12 16.66
N GLN A 381 7.05 21.23 15.73
CA GLN A 381 7.02 22.24 14.66
C GLN A 381 5.69 22.29 13.88
N VAL A 382 5.06 21.13 13.59
CA VAL A 382 3.82 21.07 12.79
C VAL A 382 2.60 21.63 13.56
N GLY A 383 2.71 21.84 14.88
CA GLY A 383 1.68 22.46 15.71
C GLY A 383 1.87 23.92 16.02
N LEU A 384 2.99 24.48 15.58
CA LEU A 384 3.45 25.80 15.98
C LEU A 384 3.27 26.85 14.88
N ALA A 385 2.45 26.58 13.87
CA ALA A 385 2.21 27.46 12.73
C ALA A 385 1.62 28.84 13.12
N GLU A 386 1.12 29.01 14.35
CA GLU A 386 0.80 30.30 14.94
C GLU A 386 1.51 30.46 16.30
N PRO A 387 2.24 31.56 16.53
CA PRO A 387 2.81 31.85 17.85
C PRO A 387 1.68 32.06 18.86
N PRO A 388 1.75 31.48 20.07
CA PRO A 388 0.72 31.69 21.08
C PRO A 388 0.59 33.19 21.42
N PRO A 389 -0.63 33.70 21.66
CA PRO A 389 -0.82 35.09 22.03
C PRO A 389 -0.07 35.38 23.34
N GLY A 390 0.93 36.26 23.29
CA GLY A 390 1.80 36.58 24.42
C GLY A 390 3.26 36.11 24.30
N ALA A 391 3.69 35.56 23.15
CA ALA A 391 5.09 35.28 22.82
C ALA A 391 5.96 36.56 22.63
N GLY A 392 5.77 37.54 23.52
CA GLY A 392 6.38 38.86 23.51
C GLY A 392 7.00 39.18 24.86
N ALA A 393 7.88 38.31 25.35
CA ALA A 393 8.89 38.64 26.34
C ALA A 393 9.95 37.52 26.31
N TRP A 394 11.11 37.80 25.69
CA TRP A 394 12.24 36.88 25.68
C TRP A 394 12.72 36.60 27.11
N ALA A 395 12.30 35.48 27.68
CA ALA A 395 13.10 34.75 28.65
C ALA A 395 14.10 33.91 27.84
N GLY A 396 15.38 33.87 28.25
CA GLY A 396 16.47 33.31 27.46
C GLY A 396 16.24 31.90 26.90
N ALA A 397 17.01 31.52 25.88
CA ALA A 397 16.91 30.27 25.12
C ALA A 397 16.50 29.08 26.02
N ALA A 398 15.23 28.65 25.89
CA ALA A 398 14.66 27.58 26.69
C ALA A 398 15.46 26.31 26.47
N ARG A 399 15.96 25.69 27.56
CA ARG A 399 16.72 24.45 27.46
C ARG A 399 15.75 23.27 27.55
N LEU A 400 16.12 22.14 26.94
CA LEU A 400 15.36 20.90 27.07
C LEU A 400 15.14 20.52 28.54
N THR A 401 16.11 20.83 29.42
CA THR A 401 15.98 20.61 30.86
C THR A 401 14.78 21.31 31.48
N ASP A 402 14.51 22.52 31.04
CA ASP A 402 13.48 23.36 31.61
C ASP A 402 12.11 22.84 31.18
N LEU A 403 12.00 22.35 29.94
CA LEU A 403 10.83 21.62 29.45
C LEU A 403 10.59 20.32 30.23
N LEU A 404 11.65 19.57 30.50
CA LEU A 404 11.55 18.28 31.17
C LEU A 404 11.29 18.39 32.68
N ALA A 405 11.66 19.51 33.30
CA ALA A 405 11.51 19.75 34.73
C ALA A 405 10.07 20.04 35.18
N GLY A 406 9.14 20.27 34.23
CA GLY A 406 7.74 20.56 34.52
C GLY A 406 7.07 19.47 35.39
N PRO A 407 6.32 19.84 36.45
CA PRO A 407 5.79 18.88 37.41
C PRO A 407 4.82 17.87 36.79
N ALA A 408 4.03 18.31 35.81
CA ALA A 408 3.10 17.43 35.09
C ALA A 408 3.83 16.34 34.30
N LEU A 409 4.89 16.71 33.58
CA LEU A 409 5.70 15.76 32.83
C LEU A 409 6.46 14.80 33.76
N ARG A 410 7.02 15.30 34.86
CA ARG A 410 7.71 14.45 35.85
C ARG A 410 6.78 13.42 36.49
N THR A 411 5.55 13.84 36.83
CA THR A 411 4.53 12.94 37.40
C THR A 411 4.18 11.85 36.39
N TRP A 412 3.88 12.24 35.15
CA TRP A 412 3.63 11.29 34.06
C TRP A 412 4.79 10.30 33.85
N ALA A 413 6.03 10.78 33.87
CA ALA A 413 7.21 9.96 33.68
C ALA A 413 7.39 8.92 34.79
N VAL A 414 7.22 9.35 36.05
CA VAL A 414 7.27 8.45 37.22
C VAL A 414 6.15 7.42 37.16
N ASP A 415 4.93 7.83 36.82
CA ASP A 415 3.78 6.93 36.71
C ASP A 415 3.94 5.90 35.59
N LEU A 416 4.50 6.30 34.44
CA LEU A 416 4.75 5.40 33.32
C LEU A 416 5.83 4.38 33.67
N LEU A 417 6.98 4.84 34.17
CA LEU A 417 8.11 3.98 34.51
C LEU A 417 7.82 3.10 35.73
N GLY A 418 7.03 3.59 36.69
CA GLY A 418 6.64 2.87 37.90
C GLY A 418 5.80 1.62 37.62
N ARG A 419 5.18 1.51 36.43
CA ARG A 419 4.48 0.28 36.00
C ARG A 419 5.41 -0.93 35.89
N LEU A 420 6.71 -0.70 35.75
CA LEU A 420 7.74 -1.74 35.66
C LEU A 420 8.20 -2.24 37.04
N ASP A 421 7.99 -1.46 38.10
CA ASP A 421 8.51 -1.74 39.45
C ASP A 421 7.96 -3.04 40.07
N PRO A 422 6.71 -3.49 39.80
CA PRO A 422 6.22 -4.78 40.29
C PRO A 422 6.95 -6.01 39.72
N ASP A 423 7.73 -5.86 38.64
CA ASP A 423 8.47 -6.96 38.04
C ASP A 423 9.78 -7.24 38.79
N GLY A 424 9.94 -8.47 39.31
CA GLY A 424 11.11 -8.86 40.10
C GLY A 424 12.46 -8.87 39.37
N ARG A 425 12.50 -8.62 38.05
CA ARG A 425 13.72 -8.66 37.21
C ARG A 425 14.38 -7.29 37.01
N ASP A 426 13.88 -6.23 37.65
CA ASP A 426 14.33 -4.83 37.48
C ASP A 426 14.39 -4.41 36.00
N LEU A 427 13.21 -4.46 35.36
CA LEU A 427 13.05 -4.08 33.96
C LEU A 427 13.41 -2.62 33.71
N ARG A 428 13.14 -1.73 34.69
CA ARG A 428 13.46 -0.30 34.59
C ARG A 428 14.96 -0.07 34.47
N ARG A 429 15.79 -0.72 35.29
CA ARG A 429 17.26 -0.66 35.14
C ARG A 429 17.72 -1.19 33.80
N THR A 430 17.17 -2.33 33.37
CA THR A 430 17.56 -2.96 32.09
C THR A 430 17.26 -2.03 30.92
N LEU A 431 16.07 -1.41 30.90
CA LEU A 431 15.67 -0.46 29.86
C LEU A 431 16.54 0.80 29.86
N ARG A 432 16.78 1.40 31.03
CA ARG A 432 17.65 2.58 31.15
C ARG A 432 19.05 2.31 30.58
N THR A 433 19.65 1.18 30.94
CA THR A 433 20.98 0.79 30.44
C THR A 433 20.96 0.48 28.93
N TRP A 434 19.91 -0.16 28.44
CA TRP A 434 19.72 -0.43 27.01
C TRP A 434 19.56 0.86 26.20
N ILE A 435 18.80 1.83 26.71
CA ILE A 435 18.64 3.15 26.09
C ILE A 435 19.98 3.90 26.07
N ALA A 436 20.70 3.94 27.20
CA ALA A 436 22.03 4.57 27.29
C ALA A 436 23.06 3.92 26.34
N ALA A 437 22.89 2.63 26.04
CA ALA A 437 23.69 1.91 25.05
C ALA A 437 23.24 2.11 23.59
N GLY A 438 22.33 3.07 23.32
CA GLY A 438 21.79 3.38 21.99
C GLY A 438 20.81 2.34 21.44
N GLY A 439 20.20 1.54 22.32
CA GLY A 439 19.33 0.43 21.94
C GLY A 439 20.10 -0.85 21.55
N ASN A 440 21.39 -0.94 21.89
CA ASN A 440 22.22 -2.10 21.61
C ASN A 440 22.18 -3.12 22.77
N ALA A 441 21.57 -4.28 22.52
CA ALA A 441 21.44 -5.33 23.53
C ALA A 441 22.77 -5.93 24.00
N GLU A 442 23.79 -6.00 23.15
CA GLU A 442 25.11 -6.57 23.48
C GLU A 442 25.89 -5.64 24.40
N ARG A 443 25.93 -4.34 24.08
CA ARG A 443 26.57 -3.33 24.92
C ARG A 443 25.88 -3.20 26.28
N ALA A 444 24.55 -3.23 26.28
CA ALA A 444 23.78 -3.21 27.52
C ALA A 444 24.04 -4.46 28.37
N ALA A 445 24.11 -5.65 27.74
CA ALA A 445 24.44 -6.90 28.41
C ALA A 445 25.82 -6.85 29.09
N GLN A 446 26.83 -6.30 28.40
CA GLN A 446 28.17 -6.11 28.97
C GLN A 446 28.13 -5.21 30.22
N GLN A 447 27.36 -4.12 30.19
CA GLN A 447 27.23 -3.21 31.34
C GLN A 447 26.41 -3.81 32.50
N LEU A 448 25.44 -4.67 32.19
CA LEU A 448 24.57 -5.32 33.18
C LEU A 448 25.14 -6.64 33.71
N GLY A 449 26.21 -7.18 33.11
CA GLY A 449 26.77 -8.48 33.47
C GLY A 449 25.85 -9.66 33.14
N MET A 450 25.03 -9.55 32.09
CA MET A 450 24.06 -10.57 31.69
C MET A 450 24.16 -10.91 30.19
N HIS A 451 23.41 -11.91 29.73
CA HIS A 451 23.42 -12.30 28.32
C HIS A 451 22.58 -11.34 27.47
N ALA A 452 23.01 -11.04 26.22
CA ALA A 452 22.29 -10.13 25.31
C ALA A 452 20.85 -10.57 25.03
N GLN A 453 20.60 -11.88 25.01
CA GLN A 453 19.25 -12.42 24.87
C GLN A 453 18.34 -12.03 26.05
N THR A 454 18.85 -12.07 27.28
CA THR A 454 18.12 -11.67 28.49
C THR A 454 17.71 -10.19 28.40
N VAL A 455 18.60 -9.32 27.85
CA VAL A 455 18.26 -7.90 27.64
C VAL A 455 17.07 -7.78 26.69
N ARG A 456 17.10 -8.49 25.56
CA ARG A 456 16.00 -8.47 24.57
C ARG A 456 14.70 -8.97 25.17
N GLU A 457 14.75 -10.00 26.01
CA GLU A 457 13.57 -10.56 26.70
C GLU A 457 13.01 -9.58 27.73
N HIS A 458 13.86 -8.87 28.48
CA HIS A 458 13.43 -7.81 29.40
C HIS A 458 12.79 -6.65 28.64
N VAL A 459 13.42 -6.16 27.56
CA VAL A 459 12.86 -5.08 26.72
C VAL A 459 11.50 -5.50 26.16
N ARG A 460 11.38 -6.73 25.63
CA ARG A 460 10.11 -7.27 25.13
C ARG A 460 9.05 -7.42 26.21
N SER A 461 9.44 -7.81 27.43
CA SER A 461 8.52 -7.97 28.56
C SER A 461 7.96 -6.62 29.04
N ALA A 462 8.70 -5.53 28.83
CA ALA A 462 8.24 -4.19 29.19
C ALA A 462 7.19 -3.62 28.22
N GLU A 463 7.17 -4.04 26.95
CA GLU A 463 6.23 -3.52 25.94
C GLU A 463 4.75 -3.63 26.34
N PRO A 464 4.23 -4.79 26.80
CA PRO A 464 2.83 -4.91 27.23
C PRO A 464 2.53 -4.13 28.52
N VAL A 465 3.51 -4.00 29.42
CA VAL A 465 3.36 -3.30 30.71
C VAL A 465 3.27 -1.78 30.51
N LEU A 466 4.11 -1.25 29.61
CA LEU A 466 4.11 0.16 29.24
C LEU A 466 3.04 0.50 28.19
N GLU A 467 2.46 -0.52 27.55
CA GLU A 467 1.68 -0.38 26.33
C GLU A 467 2.45 0.40 25.24
N ARG A 468 3.73 0.10 25.05
CA ARG A 468 4.63 0.79 24.10
C ARG A 468 5.48 -0.20 23.31
N GLN A 469 5.61 0.03 22.01
CA GLN A 469 6.55 -0.73 21.17
C GLN A 469 7.95 -0.14 21.27
N LEU A 470 8.87 -0.87 21.90
CA LEU A 470 10.25 -0.44 22.09
C LEU A 470 11.17 -1.00 21.01
N LEU A 471 10.94 -2.26 20.62
CA LEU A 471 11.79 -2.95 19.64
C LEU A 471 11.49 -2.55 18.18
N ALA A 472 10.30 -1.99 17.92
CA ALA A 472 9.93 -1.48 16.61
C ALA A 472 10.66 -0.16 16.26
N ALA A 473 11.30 0.49 17.25
CA ALA A 473 11.72 1.90 17.23
C ALA A 473 10.53 2.85 16.95
N GLY A 474 10.78 4.17 16.90
CA GLY A 474 9.73 5.16 16.65
C GLY A 474 9.22 5.88 17.89
N SER A 475 8.06 6.53 17.76
CA SER A 475 7.49 7.42 18.78
C SER A 475 7.33 6.76 20.15
N ASP A 476 6.88 5.51 20.20
CA ASP A 476 6.66 4.78 21.45
C ASP A 476 7.97 4.60 22.25
N LEU A 477 9.08 4.34 21.57
CA LEU A 477 10.41 4.28 22.19
C LEU A 477 10.83 5.66 22.68
N TYR A 478 10.64 6.71 21.87
CA TYR A 478 11.04 8.07 22.24
C TYR A 478 10.24 8.63 23.42
N GLU A 479 8.96 8.28 23.57
CA GLU A 479 8.19 8.59 24.78
C GLU A 479 8.85 7.99 26.03
N VAL A 480 9.30 6.73 25.98
CA VAL A 480 9.98 6.09 27.13
C VAL A 480 11.34 6.70 27.40
N VAL A 481 12.08 7.11 26.36
CA VAL A 481 13.33 7.86 26.52
C VAL A 481 13.07 9.21 27.21
N LEU A 482 12.05 9.96 26.78
CA LEU A 482 11.65 11.23 27.41
C LEU A 482 11.23 11.03 28.87
N ALA A 483 10.54 9.94 29.19
CA ALA A 483 10.19 9.61 30.57
C ALA A 483 11.44 9.39 31.45
N HIS A 484 12.44 8.64 30.96
CA HIS A 484 13.69 8.47 31.70
C HIS A 484 14.48 9.79 31.84
N LEU A 485 14.48 10.66 30.82
CA LEU A 485 15.09 11.98 30.91
C LEU A 485 14.39 12.87 31.95
N ALA A 486 13.06 12.92 31.95
CA ALA A 486 12.26 13.68 32.91
C ALA A 486 12.37 13.14 34.34
N ALA A 487 12.55 11.83 34.51
CA ALA A 487 12.82 11.20 35.80
C ALA A 487 14.25 11.46 36.31
N GLY A 488 15.17 11.94 35.47
CA GLY A 488 16.58 12.12 35.78
C GLY A 488 17.40 10.82 35.75
N ASP A 489 16.86 9.76 35.14
CA ASP A 489 17.49 8.45 35.03
C ASP A 489 18.62 8.42 33.98
N LEU A 490 18.55 9.32 32.98
CA LEU A 490 19.48 9.45 31.86
C LEU A 490 20.13 10.83 31.82
N GLY A 491 21.36 10.89 31.28
CA GLY A 491 22.05 12.15 31.01
C GLY A 491 21.36 12.95 29.91
N GLN A 492 21.55 14.26 29.92
CA GLN A 492 20.95 15.16 28.93
C GLN A 492 21.57 14.96 27.54
N PRO A 493 20.77 14.99 26.47
CA PRO A 493 21.30 14.91 25.11
C PRO A 493 22.15 16.15 24.80
N LEU A 494 23.28 15.93 24.14
CA LEU A 494 24.13 17.00 23.61
C LEU A 494 23.53 17.53 22.30
N LEU A 495 22.67 18.53 22.41
CA LEU A 495 22.15 19.29 21.28
C LEU A 495 23.13 20.43 20.96
N HIS A 496 23.54 20.56 19.70
CA HIS A 496 24.54 21.53 19.22
C HIS A 496 25.99 21.33 19.71
N GLY A 497 26.35 20.08 20.04
CA GLY A 497 27.73 19.71 20.41
C GLY A 497 28.65 19.51 19.20
N THR A 498 29.95 19.73 19.39
CA THR A 498 30.98 19.31 18.43
C THR A 498 31.04 17.79 18.37
N LYS A 499 30.73 17.21 17.19
CA LYS A 499 30.85 15.78 16.94
C LYS A 499 32.32 15.36 17.15
N PRO A 500 32.65 14.39 18.02
CA PRO A 500 34.00 13.86 18.10
C PRO A 500 34.31 13.14 16.78
N GLY A 501 35.19 13.73 15.95
CA GLY A 501 35.68 13.10 14.72
C GLY A 501 35.13 13.66 13.40
N HIS A 502 34.48 14.82 13.37
CA HIS A 502 34.31 15.56 12.12
C HIS A 502 35.55 16.44 11.90
N PRO A 503 36.30 16.29 10.80
CA PRO A 503 37.40 17.20 10.51
C PRO A 503 36.80 18.57 10.23
N ASP A 504 36.96 19.49 11.17
CA ASP A 504 36.90 20.92 10.89
C ASP A 504 38.04 21.25 9.93
N SER A 505 37.76 21.16 8.64
CA SER A 505 38.60 21.79 7.61
C SER A 505 37.72 22.31 6.49
N PRO A 506 37.67 23.65 6.28
CA PRO A 506 37.19 24.19 5.02
C PRO A 506 38.27 23.88 3.98
N VAL A 507 37.95 23.06 2.97
CA VAL A 507 38.77 23.04 1.76
C VAL A 507 38.17 24.08 0.83
N HIS A 508 38.97 25.09 0.54
CA HIS A 508 38.68 26.30 -0.21
C HIS A 508 38.33 26.09 -1.70
N GLU A 509 37.67 27.12 -2.23
CA GLU A 509 37.35 27.52 -3.63
C GLU A 509 36.22 26.81 -4.40
#